data_AF-A0A9P7NP27-F1
#
_entry.id   AF-A0A9P7NP27-F1
#
_cell.length_a   1.000
_cell.length_b   1.000
_cell.length_c   1.000
_cell.angle_alpha   90.00
_cell.angle_beta   90.00
_cell.angle_gamma   90.00
#
_symmetry.space_group_name_H-M   'P 1'
#
loop_
_entity.id
_entity.type
_entity.pdbx_description
1 polymer ?
#
loop_
_entity_poly.entity_id
_entity_poly.type
_entity_poly.pdbx_seq_one_letter_code
_entity_poly.pdbx_strand_id
1 'polypeptide(L)'
;MTLKEEFQTRNFSIYGQWFGILSMIICLATGISSIFTFLPLIIVFAAIAIASSFLIIFIEVPLLLRICPTSSKFDDNVRKISTNYMRAAAYGVMSLLQFLSLLRAATSLVAAAVFLLITSLCYVLAGLKGQDFVGSKTLGGAGVAQMIV
;
A
#
# COMPACT_ATOMS: atom_id res chain seq x y z
N MET A 1 -5.72 -11.53 -19.56
CA MET A 1 -6.42 -12.15 -18.42
C MET A 1 -7.38 -11.13 -17.86
N THR A 2 -8.65 -11.51 -17.71
CA THR A 2 -9.71 -10.64 -17.21
C THR A 2 -9.70 -10.59 -15.68
N LEU A 3 -10.20 -9.52 -15.06
CA LEU A 3 -10.26 -9.34 -13.60
C LEU A 3 -10.86 -10.54 -12.85
N LYS A 4 -11.77 -11.28 -13.51
CA LYS A 4 -12.41 -12.48 -12.99
C LYS A 4 -11.44 -13.66 -12.83
N GLU A 5 -10.44 -13.79 -13.72
CA GLU A 5 -9.42 -14.84 -13.68
C GLU A 5 -8.36 -14.56 -12.60
N GLU A 6 -8.04 -13.29 -12.35
CA GLU A 6 -7.12 -12.87 -11.28
C GLU A 6 -7.72 -13.09 -9.87
N PHE A 7 -9.02 -12.83 -9.71
CA PHE A 7 -9.75 -13.17 -8.48
C PHE A 7 -9.95 -14.68 -8.28
N GLN A 8 -9.80 -15.50 -9.33
CA GLN A 8 -9.88 -16.96 -9.24
C GLN A 8 -8.54 -17.63 -8.90
N THR A 9 -7.40 -16.94 -9.04
CA THR A 9 -6.08 -17.58 -8.91
C THR A 9 -5.69 -17.88 -7.45
N ARG A 10 -6.52 -17.54 -6.44
CA ARG A 10 -6.25 -17.77 -5.00
C ARG A 10 -4.85 -17.30 -4.54
N ASN A 11 -4.26 -16.34 -5.24
CA ASN A 11 -2.95 -15.83 -4.92
C ASN A 11 -3.11 -14.63 -3.96
N PHE A 12 -2.62 -14.78 -2.73
CA PHE A 12 -2.75 -13.75 -1.69
C PHE A 12 -1.96 -12.48 -2.02
N SER A 13 -0.96 -12.57 -2.90
CA SER A 13 -0.23 -11.43 -3.45
C SER A 13 -1.14 -10.50 -4.29
N ILE A 14 -2.01 -11.08 -5.13
CA ILE A 14 -2.92 -10.31 -5.99
C ILE A 14 -3.98 -9.61 -5.14
N TYR A 15 -4.56 -10.31 -4.17
CA TYR A 15 -5.49 -9.69 -3.22
C TYR A 15 -4.79 -8.58 -2.42
N GLY A 16 -3.56 -8.81 -1.96
CA GLY A 16 -2.75 -7.79 -1.29
C GLY A 16 -2.59 -6.53 -2.14
N GLN A 17 -2.32 -6.65 -3.43
CA GLN A 17 -2.18 -5.50 -4.33
C GLN A 17 -3.50 -4.73 -4.52
N TRP A 18 -4.62 -5.43 -4.70
CA TRP A 18 -5.94 -4.80 -4.79
C TRP A 18 -6.34 -4.10 -3.48
N PHE A 19 -6.08 -4.73 -2.33
CA PHE A 19 -6.28 -4.11 -1.03
C PHE A 19 -5.33 -2.94 -0.78
N GLY A 20 -4.10 -2.98 -1.32
CA GLY A 20 -3.16 -1.86 -1.29
C GLY A 20 -3.70 -0.64 -2.05
N ILE A 21 -4.23 -0.84 -3.26
CA ILE A 21 -4.86 0.24 -4.03
C ILE A 21 -6.09 0.78 -3.31
N LEU A 22 -6.92 -0.07 -2.73
CA LEU A 22 -8.07 0.37 -1.94
C LEU A 22 -7.62 1.18 -0.72
N SER A 23 -6.57 0.73 -0.04
CA SER A 23 -5.97 1.42 1.12
C SER A 23 -5.43 2.80 0.73
N MET A 24 -4.86 2.96 -0.46
CA MET A 24 -4.42 4.24 -1.00
C MET A 24 -5.58 5.24 -1.09
N ILE A 25 -6.69 4.84 -1.73
CA ILE A 25 -7.88 5.69 -1.91
C ILE A 25 -8.46 6.08 -0.54
N ILE A 26 -8.56 5.11 0.37
CA ILE A 26 -9.09 5.34 1.72
C ILE A 26 -8.15 6.25 2.52
N CYS A 27 -6.84 6.06 2.47
CA CYS A 27 -5.87 6.94 3.14
C CYS A 27 -5.98 8.39 2.65
N LEU A 28 -6.13 8.59 1.34
CA LEU A 28 -6.29 9.92 0.77
C LEU A 28 -7.61 10.57 1.19
N ALA A 29 -8.72 9.83 1.12
CA ALA A 29 -10.04 10.33 1.51
C ALA A 29 -10.13 10.65 3.02
N THR A 30 -9.66 9.75 3.87
CA THR A 30 -9.67 9.91 5.34
C THR A 30 -8.67 10.96 5.81
N GLY A 31 -7.53 11.09 5.13
CA GLY A 31 -6.56 12.16 5.34
C GLY A 31 -7.17 13.54 5.09
N ILE A 32 -7.78 13.74 3.91
CA ILE A 32 -8.45 15.02 3.57
C ILE A 32 -9.61 15.31 4.55
N SER A 33 -10.44 14.30 4.84
CA SER A 33 -11.57 14.43 5.76
C SER A 33 -11.15 14.89 7.15
N SER A 34 -9.98 14.48 7.63
CA SER A 34 -9.56 14.73 9.02
C SER A 34 -8.78 16.02 9.21
N ILE A 35 -8.40 16.70 8.13
CA ILE A 35 -7.87 18.07 8.19
C ILE A 35 -8.92 19.03 8.80
N PHE A 36 -10.21 18.76 8.57
CA PHE A 36 -11.32 19.58 9.06
C PHE A 36 -11.63 19.40 10.56
N THR A 37 -10.92 18.53 11.28
CA THR A 37 -11.15 18.30 12.71
C THR A 37 -10.47 19.37 13.60
N PHE A 38 -9.67 20.28 13.03
CA PHE A 38 -8.99 21.41 13.72
C PHE A 38 -8.16 21.05 14.97
N LEU A 39 -7.74 19.79 15.09
CA LEU A 39 -6.82 19.34 16.14
C LEU A 39 -5.40 19.24 15.56
N PRO A 40 -4.40 19.99 16.08
CA PRO A 40 -3.08 20.07 15.47
C PRO A 40 -2.37 18.72 15.37
N LEU A 41 -2.51 17.85 16.38
CA LEU A 41 -1.97 16.49 16.33
C LEU A 41 -2.62 15.63 15.23
N ILE A 42 -3.94 15.75 15.03
CA ILE A 42 -4.68 14.97 14.02
C ILE A 42 -4.31 15.44 12.61
N ILE A 43 -4.04 16.74 12.44
CA ILE A 43 -3.57 17.29 11.17
C ILE A 43 -2.21 16.69 10.78
N VAL A 44 -1.31 16.46 11.74
CA VAL A 44 -0.03 15.77 11.47
C VAL A 44 -0.26 14.33 11.02
N PHE A 45 -1.12 13.58 11.72
CA PHE A 45 -1.48 12.22 11.29
C PHE A 45 -2.21 12.17 9.94
N ALA A 46 -3.05 13.16 9.66
CA ALA A 46 -3.72 13.30 8.36
C ALA A 46 -2.71 13.55 7.24
N ALA A 47 -1.71 14.42 7.46
CA ALA A 47 -0.62 14.64 6.52
C ALA A 47 0.20 13.34 6.28
N ILE A 48 0.45 12.55 7.32
CA ILE A 48 1.10 11.24 7.21
C ILE A 48 0.25 10.25 6.40
N ALA A 49 -1.07 10.22 6.61
CA ALA A 49 -1.98 9.36 5.84
C ALA A 49 -2.00 9.73 4.36
N ILE A 50 -2.01 11.02 4.03
CA ILE A 50 -1.90 11.52 2.66
C ILE A 50 -0.54 11.13 2.06
N ALA A 51 0.57 11.38 2.78
CA ALA A 51 1.90 10.98 2.32
C ALA A 51 2.00 9.47 2.10
N SER A 52 1.39 8.66 2.97
CA SER A 52 1.32 7.20 2.85
C SER A 52 0.55 6.77 1.61
N SER A 53 -0.54 7.47 1.25
CA SER A 53 -1.27 7.19 0.00
C SER A 53 -0.39 7.34 -1.24
N PHE A 54 0.44 8.38 -1.30
CA PHE A 54 1.42 8.54 -2.37
C PHE A 54 2.49 7.45 -2.32
N LEU A 55 3.00 7.10 -1.14
CA LEU A 55 4.00 6.04 -1.02
C LEU A 55 3.46 4.69 -1.52
N ILE A 56 2.21 4.37 -1.18
CA ILE A 56 1.52 3.14 -1.61
C ILE A 56 1.41 3.05 -3.14
N ILE A 57 1.15 4.17 -3.84
CA ILE A 57 1.06 4.15 -5.30
C ILE A 57 2.37 3.66 -5.94
N PHE A 58 3.51 4.03 -5.38
CA PHE A 58 4.83 3.64 -5.87
C PHE A 58 5.18 2.18 -5.52
N ILE A 59 4.73 1.70 -4.35
CA ILE A 59 4.89 0.29 -3.97
C ILE A 59 4.07 -0.62 -4.89
N GLU A 60 2.82 -0.24 -5.20
CA GLU A 60 1.92 -1.11 -5.96
C GLU A 60 2.05 -1.02 -7.47
N VAL A 61 2.47 0.14 -8.00
CA VAL A 61 2.59 0.37 -9.45
C VAL A 61 4.05 0.72 -9.78
N PRO A 62 4.95 -0.27 -9.92
CA PRO A 62 6.36 -0.03 -10.24
C PRO A 62 6.58 0.61 -11.61
N LEU A 63 5.56 0.61 -12.50
CA LEU A 63 5.55 1.38 -13.75
C LEU A 63 5.71 2.89 -13.52
N LEU A 64 5.18 3.43 -12.41
CA LEU A 64 5.29 4.85 -12.09
C LEU A 64 6.74 5.26 -11.78
N LEU A 65 7.55 4.37 -11.20
CA LEU A 65 8.98 4.63 -10.98
C LEU A 65 9.79 4.74 -12.28
N ARG A 66 9.26 4.23 -13.40
CA ARG A 66 9.94 4.32 -14.71
C ARG A 66 9.56 5.58 -15.49
N ILE A 67 8.35 6.12 -15.25
CA ILE A 67 7.80 7.28 -15.96
C ILE A 67 8.07 8.57 -15.19
N CYS A 68 8.02 8.52 -13.85
CA CYS A 68 8.33 9.65 -13.01
C CYS A 68 9.86 9.73 -12.81
N PRO A 69 10.51 10.88 -13.06
CA PRO A 69 11.92 11.09 -12.73
C PRO A 69 12.08 11.22 -11.20
N THR A 70 11.99 10.10 -10.49
CA THR A 70 12.24 10.01 -9.06
C THR A 70 13.73 9.88 -8.79
N SER A 71 14.16 10.26 -7.57
CA SER A 71 15.55 10.13 -7.17
C SER A 71 15.99 8.67 -7.20
N SER A 72 17.19 8.38 -7.72
CA SER A 72 17.75 7.02 -7.75
C SER A 72 17.75 6.32 -6.39
N LYS A 73 17.96 7.08 -5.30
CA LYS A 73 17.87 6.58 -3.92
C LYS A 73 16.45 6.14 -3.53
N PHE A 74 15.43 6.83 -4.04
CA PHE A 74 14.03 6.47 -3.83
C PHE A 74 13.68 5.20 -4.59
N ASP A 75 14.11 5.09 -5.84
CA ASP A 75 13.87 3.92 -6.68
C ASP A 75 14.50 2.66 -6.07
N ASP A 76 15.74 2.75 -5.58
CA ASP A 76 16.43 1.64 -4.92
C ASP A 76 15.72 1.21 -3.63
N ASN A 77 15.16 2.15 -2.87
CA ASN A 77 14.40 1.85 -1.66
C ASN A 77 13.07 1.17 -1.98
N VAL A 78 12.33 1.65 -2.98
CA VAL A 78 11.07 1.02 -3.38
C VAL A 78 11.31 -0.36 -4.00
N ARG A 79 12.41 -0.54 -4.74
CA ARG A 79 12.83 -1.86 -5.24
C ARG A 79 13.11 -2.86 -4.13
N LYS A 80 13.70 -2.45 -3.00
CA LYS A 80 13.87 -3.34 -1.83
C LYS A 80 12.52 -3.77 -1.24
N ILE A 81 11.52 -2.88 -1.28
CA ILE A 81 10.15 -3.14 -0.81
C ILE A 81 9.35 -4.03 -1.80
N SER A 82 9.96 -4.56 -2.86
CA SER A 82 9.26 -5.45 -3.80
C SER A 82 8.92 -6.84 -3.23
N THR A 83 9.62 -7.29 -2.18
CA THR A 83 9.36 -8.61 -1.56
C THR A 83 8.09 -8.62 -0.70
N ASN A 84 7.36 -9.73 -0.70
CA ASN A 84 6.10 -9.88 0.07
C ASN A 84 6.27 -9.52 1.56
N TYR A 85 7.37 -9.93 2.18
CA TYR A 85 7.66 -9.62 3.58
C TYR A 85 7.97 -8.14 3.82
N MET A 86 8.70 -7.47 2.90
CA MET A 86 8.98 -6.05 3.06
C MET A 86 7.75 -5.18 2.79
N ARG A 87 6.88 -5.58 1.86
CA ARG A 87 5.56 -4.94 1.68
C ARG A 87 4.73 -5.08 2.94
N ALA A 88 4.61 -6.30 3.46
CA ALA A 88 3.92 -6.55 4.73
C ALA A 88 4.44 -5.64 5.85
N ALA A 89 5.76 -5.55 6.02
CA ALA A 89 6.36 -4.67 7.03
C ALA A 89 6.03 -3.19 6.79
N ALA A 90 6.12 -2.71 5.55
CA ALA A 90 5.79 -1.33 5.20
C ALA A 90 4.32 -0.99 5.51
N TYR A 91 3.37 -1.83 5.07
CA TYR A 91 1.94 -1.67 5.37
C TYR A 91 1.65 -1.79 6.87
N GLY A 92 2.32 -2.70 7.57
CA GLY A 92 2.20 -2.87 9.02
C GLY A 92 2.65 -1.64 9.80
N VAL A 93 3.79 -1.04 9.43
CA VAL A 93 4.28 0.20 10.06
C VAL A 93 3.33 1.37 9.78
N MET A 94 2.87 1.53 8.54
CA MET A 94 1.91 2.57 8.18
C MET A 94 0.58 2.40 8.93
N SER A 95 0.10 1.15 9.08
CA SER A 95 -1.09 0.83 9.87
C SER A 95 -0.90 1.17 11.34
N LEU A 96 0.23 0.79 11.94
CA LEU A 96 0.53 1.08 13.34
C LEU A 96 0.57 2.59 13.62
N LEU A 97 1.23 3.36 12.76
CA LEU A 97 1.26 4.83 12.86
C LEU A 97 -0.15 5.43 12.86
N GLN A 98 -1.04 4.87 12.05
CA GLN A 98 -2.43 5.31 12.00
C GLN A 98 -3.25 4.84 13.21
N PHE A 99 -2.98 3.66 13.76
CA PHE A 99 -3.60 3.23 15.02
C PHE A 99 -3.16 4.11 16.20
N LEU A 100 -1.95 4.67 16.18
CA LEU A 100 -1.52 5.60 17.23
C LEU A 100 -2.35 6.90 17.25
N SER A 101 -2.96 7.31 16.13
CA SER A 101 -3.81 8.50 16.09
C SER A 101 -5.08 8.34 16.94
N LEU A 102 -5.55 7.10 17.15
CA LEU A 102 -6.73 6.78 17.97
C LEU A 102 -6.54 7.11 19.45
N LEU A 103 -5.31 7.09 19.96
CA LEU A 103 -5.02 7.42 21.35
C LEU A 103 -5.44 8.86 21.69
N ARG A 104 -5.52 9.74 20.68
CA ARG A 104 -5.93 11.13 20.87
C ARG A 104 -7.41 11.34 20.61
N ALA A 105 -7.94 10.82 19.51
CA ALA A 105 -9.35 10.91 19.15
C ALA A 105 -9.75 9.86 18.10
N ALA A 106 -10.97 9.34 18.23
CA ALA A 106 -11.58 8.53 17.19
C ALA A 106 -11.98 9.40 16.00
N THR A 107 -11.30 9.21 14.86
CA THR A 107 -11.52 9.95 13.61
C THR A 107 -11.66 8.99 12.43
N SER A 108 -11.93 9.50 11.23
CA SER A 108 -12.03 8.68 10.02
C SER A 108 -10.69 7.97 9.67
N LEU A 109 -9.57 8.36 10.29
CA LEU A 109 -8.26 7.69 10.18
C LEU A 109 -8.30 6.20 10.54
N VAL A 110 -9.26 5.77 11.36
CA VAL A 110 -9.43 4.35 11.74
C VAL A 110 -9.69 3.47 10.52
N ALA A 111 -10.48 3.95 9.56
CA ALA A 111 -10.76 3.19 8.36
C ALA A 111 -9.46 2.93 7.57
N ALA A 112 -8.61 3.94 7.43
CA ALA A 112 -7.29 3.76 6.82
C ALA A 112 -6.42 2.75 7.60
N ALA A 113 -6.39 2.84 8.94
CA ALA A 113 -5.59 1.94 9.77
C ALA A 113 -5.99 0.46 9.57
N VAL A 114 -7.29 0.17 9.54
CA VAL A 114 -7.84 -1.17 9.35
C VAL A 114 -7.54 -1.71 7.95
N PHE A 115 -7.73 -0.92 6.89
CA PHE A 115 -7.47 -1.36 5.53
C PHE A 115 -5.97 -1.61 5.26
N LEU A 116 -5.09 -0.76 5.82
CA LEU A 116 -3.64 -0.99 5.80
C LEU A 116 -3.26 -2.28 6.55
N LEU A 117 -3.93 -2.58 7.67
CA LEU A 117 -3.71 -3.81 8.42
C LEU A 117 -4.14 -5.05 7.63
N ILE A 118 -5.32 -5.01 7.00
CA ILE A 118 -5.80 -6.10 6.13
C ILE A 118 -4.79 -6.33 4.99
N THR A 119 -4.31 -5.26 4.36
CA THR A 119 -3.29 -5.33 3.31
C THR A 119 -2.00 -5.97 3.83
N SER A 120 -1.51 -5.54 5.00
CA SER A 120 -0.35 -6.14 5.66
C SER A 120 -0.55 -7.63 5.91
N LEU A 121 -1.71 -8.04 6.43
CA LEU A 121 -2.02 -9.45 6.69
C LEU A 121 -2.06 -10.27 5.40
N CYS A 122 -2.63 -9.74 4.32
CA CYS A 122 -2.62 -10.40 3.02
C CYS A 122 -1.19 -10.68 2.53
N TYR A 123 -0.28 -9.71 2.69
CA TYR A 123 1.13 -9.88 2.31
C TYR A 123 1.90 -10.82 3.25
N VAL A 124 1.63 -10.80 4.56
CA VAL A 124 2.21 -11.77 5.51
C VAL A 124 1.74 -13.19 5.15
N LEU A 125 0.46 -13.38 4.87
CA LEU A 125 -0.10 -14.69 4.49
C LEU A 125 0.46 -15.18 3.15
N ALA A 126 0.70 -14.28 2.19
CA ALA A 126 1.37 -14.62 0.93
C ALA A 126 2.82 -15.08 1.18
N GLY A 127 3.56 -14.38 2.04
CA GLY A 127 4.91 -14.75 2.46
C GLY A 127 4.95 -16.10 3.17
N LEU A 128 4.09 -16.30 4.17
CA LEU A 128 4.01 -17.56 4.93
C LEU A 128 3.61 -18.76 4.06
N LYS A 129 2.83 -18.54 3.00
CA LYS A 129 2.48 -19.58 2.01
C LYS A 129 3.57 -19.83 0.97
N GLY A 130 4.71 -19.14 1.04
CA GLY A 130 5.79 -19.26 0.08
C GLY A 130 5.37 -18.90 -1.35
N GLN A 131 4.32 -18.08 -1.50
CA GLN A 131 3.84 -17.67 -2.82
C GLN A 131 4.78 -16.60 -3.38
N ASP A 132 5.32 -16.83 -4.58
CA ASP A 132 6.05 -15.80 -5.30
C ASP A 132 5.15 -14.59 -5.55
N PHE A 133 5.72 -13.39 -5.46
CA PHE A 133 4.99 -12.15 -5.74
C PHE A 133 4.53 -12.16 -7.20
N VAL A 134 3.23 -12.34 -7.40
CA VAL A 134 2.58 -12.20 -8.71
C VAL A 134 1.77 -10.92 -8.66
N GLY A 135 2.25 -9.89 -9.36
CA GLY A 135 1.52 -8.64 -9.55
C GLY A 135 0.46 -8.77 -10.65
N SER A 136 -0.67 -8.09 -10.49
CA SER A 136 -1.74 -8.03 -11.49
C SER A 136 -1.21 -7.56 -12.84
N LYS A 137 -1.63 -8.23 -13.92
CA LYS A 137 -1.21 -7.89 -15.30
C LYS A 137 -1.75 -6.52 -15.73
N THR A 138 -2.83 -6.07 -15.09
CA THR A 138 -3.49 -4.78 -15.34
C THR A 138 -2.72 -3.59 -14.78
N LEU A 139 -1.89 -3.82 -13.75
CA LEU A 139 -1.11 -2.81 -13.03
C LEU A 139 0.39 -2.87 -13.37
N GLY A 140 0.76 -3.63 -14.42
CA GLY A 140 2.13 -3.71 -14.95
C GLY A 140 2.85 -5.06 -14.78
N GLY A 141 2.20 -6.07 -14.19
CA GLY A 141 2.82 -7.36 -13.89
C GLY A 141 3.23 -8.22 -15.11
N ALA A 142 2.65 -7.99 -16.30
CA ALA A 142 2.91 -8.84 -17.47
C ALA A 142 4.04 -8.38 -18.41
N GLY A 143 4.60 -7.17 -18.23
CA GLY A 143 5.61 -6.63 -19.15
C GLY A 143 6.84 -6.02 -18.49
N VAL A 144 6.79 -5.74 -17.18
CA VAL A 144 7.94 -5.15 -16.45
C VAL A 144 8.71 -6.22 -15.68
N ALA A 145 8.04 -7.28 -15.19
CA ALA A 145 8.71 -8.37 -14.47
C ALA A 145 9.67 -9.19 -15.36
N GLN A 146 9.45 -9.24 -16.68
CA GLN A 146 10.38 -9.88 -17.64
C GLN A 146 11.50 -8.95 -18.15
N MET A 147 11.48 -7.65 -17.80
CA MET A 147 12.56 -6.72 -18.14
C MET A 147 13.48 -6.40 -16.95
N ILE A 148 13.32 -7.10 -15.82
CA ILE A 148 14.27 -7.14 -14.70
C ILE A 148 15.12 -8.43 -14.85
N VAL A 149 15.73 -8.59 -16.02
CA VAL A 149 16.88 -9.49 -16.26
C VAL A 149 18.03 -8.60 -16.69
#